data_AF-U5CWC7-F1
#
_entry.id   AF-U5CWC7-F1
#
_cell.length_a   1.000
_cell.length_b   1.000
_cell.length_c   1.000
_cell.angle_alpha   90.00
_cell.angle_beta   90.00
_cell.angle_gamma   90.00
#
_symmetry.space_group_name_H-M   'P 1'
#
loop_
_entity.id
_entity.type
_entity.pdbx_description
1 polymer ?
#
loop_
_entity_poly.entity_id
_entity_poly.type
_entity_poly.pdbx_seq_one_letter_code
_entity_poly.pdbx_strand_id
1 'polypeptide(L)'
;MRHLKTPLAFLGFALLALLTAERVLCIRSLDGSQIVMVERNEAWKTAVFALGSFWRAEASFGCLPGVIRTLAVYAGGTKTNPDYRSLGDHAEAVQVDYDPKLINYRQLLDVFWASHNSTQVFGQGPDVGNQYRSIIFNNGTEEARMAATSKEKEQAKIKSSLVITQIEQLGAVYPAEYEHQKFELRRHPFLLQLMGNLPDEELVQSRLATKLNSYAAGLCPPATQKLMDSKINDILKKGWPILQEL
;
A
#
# COMPACT_ATOMS: atom_id res chain seq x y z
N MET A 1 -74.72 26.76 7.68
CA MET A 1 -75.47 27.94 7.17
C MET A 1 -74.70 29.21 7.55
N ARG A 2 -74.28 29.98 6.53
CA ARG A 2 -74.13 31.45 6.45
C ARG A 2 -73.20 32.15 7.46
N HIS A 3 -72.02 32.58 7.01
CA HIS A 3 -71.64 33.94 6.56
C HIS A 3 -71.17 34.85 7.71
N LEU A 4 -69.88 35.19 7.80
CA LEU A 4 -69.15 36.28 7.13
C LEU A 4 -69.21 37.60 7.92
N LYS A 5 -68.06 38.12 8.37
CA LYS A 5 -67.54 39.48 8.08
C LYS A 5 -66.29 39.82 8.92
N THR A 6 -65.28 40.33 8.22
CA THR A 6 -64.05 41.05 8.60
C THR A 6 -64.35 42.48 9.12
N PRO A 7 -63.39 43.41 9.30
CA PRO A 7 -62.03 43.39 9.86
C PRO A 7 -61.85 44.47 10.97
N LEU A 8 -60.69 44.55 11.65
CA LEU A 8 -60.30 45.82 12.31
C LEU A 8 -58.78 46.03 12.23
N ALA A 9 -58.41 47.11 11.55
CA ALA A 9 -57.06 47.65 11.49
C ALA A 9 -56.78 48.47 12.75
N PHE A 10 -55.54 48.44 13.26
CA PHE A 10 -54.99 49.50 14.09
C PHE A 10 -53.57 49.84 13.62
N LEU A 11 -53.42 51.11 13.27
CA LEU A 11 -52.18 51.83 12.97
C LEU A 11 -51.49 52.27 14.27
N GLY A 12 -50.16 52.46 14.20
CA GLY A 12 -49.34 53.26 15.13
C GLY A 12 -48.40 52.39 15.97
N PHE A 13 -47.10 52.65 16.12
CA PHE A 13 -46.36 53.90 16.07
C PHE A 13 -44.88 53.63 15.75
N ALA A 14 -44.21 54.62 15.17
CA ALA A 14 -42.80 54.60 14.79
C ALA A 14 -41.85 54.59 16.00
N LEU A 15 -40.67 53.96 15.83
CA LEU A 15 -39.44 54.47 16.45
C LEU A 15 -38.23 54.17 15.54
N LEU A 16 -37.70 55.24 14.95
CA LEU A 16 -36.43 55.27 14.24
C LEU A 16 -35.34 55.56 15.30
N ALA A 17 -34.36 54.67 15.44
CA ALA A 17 -33.12 54.96 16.18
C ALA A 17 -31.93 54.65 15.27
N LEU A 18 -31.19 55.71 14.95
CA LEU A 18 -29.95 55.75 14.19
C LEU A 18 -28.74 55.33 15.04
N LEU A 19 -27.74 54.72 14.37
CA LEU A 19 -26.30 54.67 14.69
C LEU A 19 -25.92 54.00 16.04
N THR A 20 -24.99 53.05 16.11
CA THR A 20 -23.61 53.11 15.60
C THR A 20 -23.07 51.70 15.30
N ALA A 21 -22.29 51.60 14.23
CA ALA A 21 -21.35 50.51 14.06
C ALA A 21 -20.10 50.83 14.88
N GLU A 22 -19.84 50.10 15.96
CA GLU A 22 -18.49 49.98 16.50
C GLU A 22 -18.18 48.53 16.85
N ARG A 23 -17.00 48.13 16.36
CA ARG A 23 -16.40 46.82 16.50
C ARG A 23 -16.10 46.54 17.97
N VAL A 24 -16.61 45.45 18.49
CA VAL A 24 -15.95 44.74 19.60
C VAL A 24 -15.55 43.37 19.09
N LEU A 25 -14.25 43.24 18.87
CA LEU A 25 -13.56 41.99 18.62
C LEU A 25 -13.63 41.15 19.91
N CYS A 26 -14.43 40.10 19.93
CA CYS A 26 -14.31 39.06 20.95
C CYS A 26 -13.91 37.75 20.27
N ILE A 27 -12.61 37.47 20.29
CA ILE A 27 -12.05 36.14 20.07
C ILE A 27 -12.45 35.28 21.28
N ARG A 28 -13.22 34.22 21.05
CA ARG A 28 -13.18 32.99 21.84
C ARG A 28 -13.27 31.80 20.90
N SER A 29 -12.11 31.20 20.65
CA SER A 29 -11.98 29.83 20.16
C SER A 29 -12.47 28.87 21.23
N LEU A 30 -13.23 27.84 20.84
CA LEU A 30 -13.02 26.45 21.24
C LEU A 30 -13.98 25.53 20.47
N ASP A 31 -13.36 24.76 19.59
CA ASP A 31 -13.57 23.32 19.38
C ASP A 31 -14.82 22.81 18.64
N GLY A 32 -14.58 21.81 17.80
CA GLY A 32 -15.56 21.18 16.92
C GLY A 32 -15.25 21.29 15.43
N SER A 33 -13.97 21.41 15.03
CA SER A 33 -13.61 21.12 13.64
C SER A 33 -13.84 19.62 13.43
N GLN A 34 -14.95 19.27 12.78
CA GLN A 34 -15.00 17.99 12.08
C GLN A 34 -13.78 17.95 11.18
N ILE A 35 -12.88 17.01 11.46
CA ILE A 35 -11.82 16.65 10.55
C ILE A 35 -12.55 16.14 9.31
N VAL A 36 -12.74 17.03 8.34
CA VAL A 36 -13.04 16.63 6.98
C VAL A 36 -11.77 15.90 6.54
N MET A 37 -11.76 14.59 6.75
CA MET A 37 -10.83 13.69 6.10
C MET A 37 -11.05 13.94 4.62
N VAL A 38 -10.14 14.71 4.02
CA VAL A 38 -10.05 14.79 2.57
C VAL A 38 -9.62 13.39 2.15
N GLU A 39 -10.60 12.51 1.89
CA GLU A 39 -10.36 11.33 1.08
C GLU A 39 -9.86 11.84 -0.26
N ARG A 40 -8.53 11.91 -0.40
CA ARG A 40 -7.96 12.04 -1.71
C ARG A 40 -8.38 10.76 -2.43
N ASN A 41 -9.25 10.91 -3.42
CA ASN A 41 -9.53 9.90 -4.43
C ASN A 41 -8.25 9.69 -5.25
N GLU A 42 -7.23 9.13 -4.62
CA GLU A 42 -5.99 8.74 -5.27
C GLU A 42 -6.29 7.41 -5.94
N ALA A 43 -6.52 7.46 -7.25
CA ALA A 43 -6.63 6.26 -8.07
C ALA A 43 -5.26 5.56 -8.09
N TRP A 44 -4.98 4.77 -7.06
CA TRP A 44 -3.83 3.89 -7.01
C TRP A 44 -4.00 2.76 -8.02
N LYS A 45 -2.87 2.21 -8.44
CA LYS A 45 -2.81 1.04 -9.31
C LYS A 45 -2.25 -0.13 -8.54
N THR A 46 -2.50 -1.31 -9.08
CA THR A 46 -2.07 -2.58 -8.49
C THR A 46 -1.25 -3.34 -9.53
N ALA A 47 -0.11 -3.86 -9.12
CA ALA A 47 0.70 -4.81 -9.88
C ALA A 47 0.85 -6.11 -9.09
N VAL A 48 0.93 -7.25 -9.77
CA VAL A 48 1.11 -8.56 -9.12
C VAL A 48 2.30 -9.30 -9.74
N PHE A 49 3.18 -9.81 -8.90
CA PHE A 49 4.39 -10.51 -9.32
C PHE A 49 4.61 -11.78 -8.48
N ALA A 50 5.11 -12.85 -9.09
CA ALA A 50 5.68 -14.01 -8.39
C ALA A 50 7.19 -14.04 -8.62
N LEU A 51 7.98 -14.09 -7.54
CA LEU A 51 9.44 -13.96 -7.62
C LEU A 51 10.16 -14.77 -6.52
N GLY A 52 9.63 -15.94 -6.19
CA GLY A 52 10.10 -16.77 -5.08
C GLY A 52 9.20 -16.66 -3.86
N SER A 53 9.74 -16.91 -2.67
CA SER A 53 8.99 -16.76 -1.41
C SER A 53 8.35 -15.37 -1.32
N PHE A 54 7.04 -15.34 -1.06
CA PHE A 54 6.29 -14.10 -0.95
C PHE A 54 6.73 -13.20 0.23
N TRP A 55 7.43 -13.73 1.24
CA TRP A 55 7.94 -12.95 2.38
C TRP A 55 9.01 -11.98 1.92
N ARG A 56 9.96 -12.50 1.14
CA ARG A 56 10.99 -11.68 0.49
C ARG A 56 10.38 -10.79 -0.59
N ALA A 57 9.44 -11.33 -1.38
CA ALA A 57 8.77 -10.57 -2.43
C ALA A 57 8.05 -9.33 -1.88
N GLU A 58 7.28 -9.47 -0.81
CA GLU A 58 6.58 -8.37 -0.13
C GLU A 58 7.58 -7.30 0.35
N ALA A 59 8.69 -7.75 0.96
CA ALA A 59 9.72 -6.86 1.47
C ALA A 59 10.54 -6.17 0.36
N SER A 60 10.64 -6.73 -0.84
CA SER A 60 11.36 -6.10 -1.96
C SER A 60 10.74 -4.78 -2.44
N PHE A 61 9.42 -4.60 -2.29
CA PHE A 61 8.72 -3.43 -2.83
C PHE A 61 8.35 -2.37 -1.79
N GLY A 62 8.12 -2.77 -0.53
CA GLY A 62 7.44 -1.91 0.46
C GLY A 62 8.12 -0.59 0.81
N CYS A 63 9.45 -0.48 0.65
CA CYS A 63 10.21 0.73 0.94
C CYS A 63 10.36 1.71 -0.24
N LEU A 64 9.80 1.39 -1.39
CA LEU A 64 9.90 2.24 -2.57
C LEU A 64 9.00 3.47 -2.41
N PRO A 65 9.49 4.69 -2.68
CA PRO A 65 8.64 5.88 -2.74
C PRO A 65 7.49 5.67 -3.74
N GLY A 66 6.27 5.93 -3.31
CA GLY A 66 5.06 5.71 -4.12
C GLY A 66 4.43 4.33 -3.97
N VAL A 67 5.11 3.34 -3.37
CA VAL A 67 4.45 2.11 -2.93
C VAL A 67 3.67 2.39 -1.65
N ILE A 68 2.45 1.87 -1.62
CA ILE A 68 1.46 2.21 -0.60
C ILE A 68 1.22 1.01 0.28
N ARG A 69 0.99 -0.14 -0.35
CA ARG A 69 0.72 -1.39 0.35
C ARG A 69 1.30 -2.54 -0.45
N THR A 70 1.79 -3.54 0.26
CA THR A 70 2.21 -4.82 -0.29
C THR A 70 1.46 -5.92 0.44
N LEU A 71 1.07 -6.98 -0.26
CA LEU A 71 0.36 -8.13 0.31
C LEU A 71 0.95 -9.42 -0.26
N ALA A 72 1.18 -10.40 0.61
CA ALA A 72 1.45 -11.77 0.20
C ALA A 72 0.13 -12.40 -0.31
N VAL A 73 0.17 -12.99 -1.52
CA VAL A 73 -1.00 -13.56 -2.19
C VAL A 73 -0.66 -14.85 -2.92
N TYR A 74 -1.68 -15.65 -3.23
CA TYR A 74 -1.62 -16.77 -4.15
C TYR A 74 -2.28 -16.38 -5.48
N ALA A 75 -1.58 -16.61 -6.59
CA ALA A 75 -2.07 -16.25 -7.92
C ALA A 75 -1.55 -17.19 -9.03
N GLY A 76 -2.21 -17.18 -10.18
CA GLY A 76 -1.79 -17.92 -11.38
C GLY A 76 -2.21 -19.40 -11.41
N GLY A 77 -2.96 -19.85 -10.41
CA GLY A 77 -3.55 -21.18 -10.38
C GLY A 77 -5.06 -21.20 -10.64
N THR A 78 -5.61 -22.41 -10.71
CA THR A 78 -7.01 -22.71 -10.96
C THR A 78 -7.76 -23.15 -9.70
N LYS A 79 -7.05 -23.55 -8.64
CA LYS A 79 -7.68 -23.94 -7.37
C LYS A 79 -8.41 -22.74 -6.74
N THR A 80 -9.66 -22.94 -6.33
CA THR A 80 -10.42 -21.95 -5.57
C THR A 80 -10.04 -21.99 -4.09
N ASN A 81 -9.89 -20.81 -3.46
CA ASN A 81 -9.54 -20.68 -2.04
C ASN A 81 -8.31 -21.52 -1.64
N PRO A 82 -7.15 -21.28 -2.26
CA PRO A 82 -5.89 -21.92 -1.83
C PRO A 82 -5.52 -21.46 -0.41
N ASP A 83 -4.73 -22.30 0.26
CA ASP A 83 -4.10 -22.04 1.55
C ASP A 83 -2.64 -22.50 1.50
N TYR A 84 -1.81 -22.10 2.46
CA TYR A 84 -0.37 -22.41 2.45
C TYR A 84 -0.05 -23.91 2.43
N ARG A 85 -0.94 -24.76 2.93
CA ARG A 85 -0.76 -26.23 2.93
C ARG A 85 -1.32 -26.88 1.67
N SER A 86 -2.07 -26.13 0.86
CA SER A 86 -2.79 -26.64 -0.30
C SER A 86 -2.95 -25.55 -1.37
N LEU A 87 -1.84 -25.11 -1.98
CA LEU A 87 -1.84 -24.08 -3.01
C LEU A 87 -2.40 -24.56 -4.35
N GLY A 88 -2.30 -25.87 -4.65
CA GLY A 88 -2.56 -26.37 -6.00
C GLY A 88 -1.48 -25.91 -6.98
N ASP A 89 -1.89 -25.24 -8.05
CA ASP A 89 -1.05 -24.69 -9.12
C ASP A 89 -0.74 -23.19 -8.97
N HIS A 90 -1.22 -22.55 -7.90
CA HIS A 90 -0.89 -21.16 -7.59
C HIS A 90 0.60 -20.99 -7.30
N ALA A 91 1.12 -19.80 -7.63
CA ALA A 91 2.41 -19.32 -7.17
C ALA A 91 2.24 -18.47 -5.91
N GLU A 92 3.26 -18.46 -5.06
CA GLU A 92 3.46 -17.40 -4.09
C GLU A 92 3.77 -16.10 -4.84
N ALA A 93 3.00 -15.06 -4.56
CA ALA A 93 3.08 -13.79 -5.25
C ALA A 93 2.94 -12.63 -4.27
N VAL A 94 3.28 -11.44 -4.76
CA VAL A 94 3.08 -10.17 -4.08
C VAL A 94 2.14 -9.30 -4.90
N GLN A 95 1.11 -8.76 -4.25
CA GLN A 95 0.33 -7.65 -4.76
C GLN A 95 0.95 -6.34 -4.26
N VAL A 96 1.21 -5.41 -5.17
CA VAL A 96 1.79 -4.10 -4.89
C VAL A 96 0.81 -3.01 -5.30
N ASP A 97 0.26 -2.31 -4.33
CA ASP A 97 -0.55 -1.11 -4.56
C ASP A 97 0.35 0.12 -4.52
N TYR A 98 0.23 0.98 -5.54
CA TYR A 98 1.14 2.11 -5.73
C TYR A 98 0.46 3.35 -6.33
N ASP A 99 1.00 4.52 -6.02
CA ASP A 99 0.60 5.79 -6.65
C ASP A 99 1.35 5.95 -7.99
N PRO A 100 0.66 5.90 -9.15
CA PRO A 100 1.28 6.05 -10.46
C PRO A 100 1.92 7.43 -10.69
N LYS A 101 1.63 8.43 -9.84
CA LYS A 101 2.28 9.75 -9.90
C LYS A 101 3.68 9.76 -9.29
N LEU A 102 3.97 8.82 -8.40
CA LEU A 102 5.24 8.74 -7.66
C LEU A 102 6.14 7.61 -8.17
N ILE A 103 5.54 6.47 -8.53
CA ILE A 103 6.24 5.32 -9.10
C ILE A 103 5.43 4.72 -10.23
N ASN A 104 6.08 4.35 -11.33
CA ASN A 104 5.41 3.73 -12.47
C ASN A 104 5.72 2.23 -12.59
N TYR A 105 4.92 1.53 -13.40
CA TYR A 105 5.03 0.08 -13.59
C TYR A 105 6.42 -0.37 -14.09
N ARG A 106 7.12 0.44 -14.90
CA ARG A 106 8.48 0.08 -15.36
C ARG A 106 9.48 0.06 -14.22
N GLN A 107 9.36 0.98 -13.27
CA GLN A 107 10.21 0.99 -12.08
C GLN A 107 9.92 -0.21 -11.18
N LEU A 108 8.66 -0.66 -11.09
CA LEU A 108 8.31 -1.89 -10.39
C LEU A 108 8.91 -3.12 -11.10
N LEU A 109 8.90 -3.16 -12.43
CA LEU A 109 9.57 -4.22 -13.20
C LEU A 109 11.09 -4.22 -12.96
N ASP A 110 11.74 -3.05 -12.90
CA ASP A 110 13.17 -2.97 -12.62
C ASP A 110 13.51 -3.57 -11.23
N VAL A 111 12.66 -3.32 -10.22
CA VAL A 111 12.81 -3.92 -8.88
C VAL A 111 12.53 -5.43 -8.91
N PHE A 112 11.51 -5.87 -9.64
CA PHE A 112 11.21 -7.28 -9.84
C PHE A 112 12.44 -8.03 -10.38
N TRP A 113 13.04 -7.55 -11.48
CA TRP A 113 14.21 -8.17 -12.10
C TRP A 113 15.43 -8.17 -11.18
N ALA A 114 15.63 -7.12 -10.38
CA ALA A 114 16.74 -7.03 -9.43
C ALA A 114 16.55 -7.89 -8.16
N SER A 115 15.34 -8.36 -7.88
CA SER A 115 14.99 -9.01 -6.60
C SER A 115 15.16 -10.52 -6.57
N HIS A 116 15.37 -11.17 -7.73
CA HIS A 116 15.40 -12.63 -7.83
C HIS A 116 16.21 -13.10 -9.05
N ASN A 117 16.61 -14.37 -9.09
CA ASN A 117 17.24 -14.94 -10.28
C ASN A 117 16.17 -15.38 -11.29
N SER A 118 16.04 -14.64 -12.39
CA SER A 118 15.04 -14.86 -13.43
C SER A 118 15.32 -16.05 -14.37
N THR A 119 16.40 -16.80 -14.13
CA THR A 119 16.79 -17.98 -14.92
C THR A 119 16.50 -19.31 -14.21
N GLN A 120 16.08 -19.28 -12.94
CA GLN A 120 15.78 -20.49 -12.16
C GLN A 120 14.38 -21.04 -12.46
N VAL A 121 14.31 -22.26 -13.01
CA VAL A 121 13.08 -22.85 -13.55
C VAL A 121 12.12 -23.36 -12.48
N PHE A 122 12.62 -23.99 -11.41
CA PHE A 122 11.79 -24.73 -10.44
C PHE A 122 12.07 -24.31 -9.00
N GLY A 123 12.18 -23.00 -8.78
CA GLY A 123 12.48 -22.46 -7.46
C GLY A 123 13.09 -21.08 -7.52
N GLN A 124 13.35 -20.54 -6.34
CA GLN A 124 14.14 -19.33 -6.17
C GLN A 124 15.10 -19.46 -4.99
N GLY A 125 16.39 -19.32 -5.26
CA GLY A 125 17.42 -19.48 -4.24
C GLY A 125 17.34 -20.85 -3.55
N PRO A 126 17.15 -20.92 -2.22
CA PRO A 126 17.00 -22.17 -1.48
C PRO A 126 15.59 -22.79 -1.61
N ASP A 127 14.60 -22.03 -2.08
CA ASP A 127 13.21 -22.46 -2.12
C ASP A 127 12.95 -23.25 -3.40
N VAL A 128 12.60 -24.53 -3.26
CA VAL A 128 12.39 -25.45 -4.39
C VAL A 128 10.90 -25.74 -4.54
N GLY A 129 10.40 -25.65 -5.77
CA GLY A 129 9.00 -25.94 -6.06
C GLY A 129 8.39 -25.00 -7.09
N ASN A 130 7.35 -25.49 -7.77
CA ASN A 130 6.59 -24.70 -8.74
C ASN A 130 5.92 -23.45 -8.13
N GLN A 131 5.65 -23.47 -6.81
CA GLN A 131 5.07 -22.34 -6.11
C GLN A 131 5.98 -21.10 -6.08
N TYR A 132 7.30 -21.28 -6.25
CA TYR A 132 8.30 -20.21 -6.18
C TYR A 132 8.75 -19.70 -7.56
N ARG A 133 8.04 -20.09 -8.62
CA ARG A 133 8.38 -19.72 -10.00
C ARG A 133 8.25 -18.21 -10.25
N SER A 134 8.98 -17.74 -11.25
CA SER A 134 8.99 -16.32 -11.63
C SER A 134 7.87 -16.00 -12.63
N ILE A 135 6.97 -15.08 -12.28
CA ILE A 135 5.82 -14.64 -13.10
C ILE A 135 5.61 -13.14 -12.97
N ILE A 136 5.38 -12.48 -14.12
CA ILE A 136 4.80 -11.15 -14.18
C ILE A 136 3.34 -11.30 -14.60
N PHE A 137 2.42 -10.96 -13.69
CA PHE A 137 1.01 -10.90 -14.03
C PHE A 137 0.67 -9.52 -14.60
N ASN A 138 -0.09 -9.51 -15.70
CA ASN A 138 -0.52 -8.27 -16.35
C ASN A 138 -2.03 -8.08 -16.26
N ASN A 139 -2.46 -6.83 -16.09
CA ASN A 139 -3.85 -6.41 -16.10
C ASN A 139 -4.18 -5.63 -17.39
N GLY A 140 -4.00 -6.29 -18.53
CA GLY A 140 -4.31 -5.74 -19.85
C GLY A 140 -3.09 -5.47 -20.75
N THR A 141 -3.36 -4.91 -21.92
CA THR A 141 -2.41 -4.89 -23.04
C THR A 141 -1.18 -4.00 -22.79
N GLU A 142 -1.33 -2.87 -22.11
CA GLU A 142 -0.19 -1.98 -21.83
C GLU A 142 0.81 -2.61 -20.84
N GLU A 143 0.34 -3.25 -19.78
CA GLU A 143 1.21 -3.97 -18.84
C GLU A 143 1.88 -5.16 -19.51
N ALA A 144 1.15 -5.94 -20.32
CA ALA A 144 1.70 -7.05 -21.08
C ALA A 144 2.84 -6.60 -22.00
N ARG A 145 2.65 -5.49 -22.73
CA ARG A 145 3.67 -4.91 -23.60
C ARG A 145 4.89 -4.43 -22.81
N MET A 146 4.68 -3.73 -21.70
CA MET A 146 5.77 -3.27 -20.84
C MET A 146 6.56 -4.43 -20.23
N ALA A 147 5.87 -5.47 -19.76
CA ALA A 147 6.47 -6.69 -19.23
C ALA A 147 7.32 -7.39 -20.30
N ALA A 148 6.78 -7.58 -21.51
CA ALA A 148 7.50 -8.22 -22.63
C ALA A 148 8.77 -7.45 -23.00
N THR A 149 8.68 -6.13 -23.21
CA THR A 149 9.85 -5.29 -23.48
C THR A 149 10.86 -5.32 -22.33
N SER A 150 10.41 -5.38 -21.07
CA SER A 150 11.32 -5.49 -19.92
C SER A 150 12.04 -6.84 -19.86
N LYS A 151 11.34 -7.93 -20.22
CA LYS A 151 11.91 -9.28 -20.29
C LYS A 151 12.97 -9.39 -21.38
N GLU A 152 12.75 -8.79 -22.56
CA GLU A 152 13.75 -8.71 -23.63
C GLU A 152 15.01 -7.97 -23.16
N LYS A 153 14.85 -6.84 -22.46
CA LYS A 153 15.97 -6.10 -21.87
C LYS A 153 16.72 -6.92 -20.84
N GLU A 154 16.02 -7.68 -20.01
CA GLU A 154 16.65 -8.55 -19.02
C GLU A 154 17.42 -9.69 -19.69
N GLN A 155 16.82 -10.34 -20.69
CA GLN A 155 17.48 -11.39 -21.47
C GLN A 155 18.75 -10.86 -22.16
N ALA A 156 18.77 -9.62 -22.63
CA ALA A 156 19.97 -9.03 -23.25
C ALA A 156 21.15 -8.85 -22.27
N LYS A 157 20.89 -8.77 -20.95
CA LYS A 157 21.93 -8.71 -19.91
C LYS A 157 22.53 -10.09 -19.64
N ILE A 158 21.78 -11.17 -19.86
CA ILE A 158 22.13 -12.55 -19.50
C ILE A 158 22.49 -13.33 -20.77
N LYS A 159 23.79 -13.58 -20.99
CA LYS A 159 24.28 -14.27 -22.19
C LYS A 159 24.34 -15.79 -22.05
N SER A 160 24.47 -16.31 -20.84
CA SER A 160 24.75 -17.72 -20.55
C SER A 160 23.50 -18.55 -20.23
N SER A 161 22.33 -17.92 -20.15
CA SER A 161 21.09 -18.57 -19.71
C SER A 161 19.86 -17.86 -20.27
N LEU A 162 18.72 -18.54 -20.26
CA LEU A 162 17.44 -17.98 -20.67
C LEU A 162 16.68 -17.41 -19.48
N VAL A 163 16.01 -16.29 -19.69
CA VAL A 163 15.05 -15.71 -18.75
C VAL A 163 13.74 -16.50 -18.85
N ILE A 164 13.45 -17.28 -17.82
CA ILE A 164 12.33 -18.22 -17.79
C ILE A 164 11.03 -17.60 -17.28
N THR A 165 11.09 -16.36 -16.79
CA THR A 165 9.95 -15.64 -16.22
C THR A 165 8.73 -15.69 -17.13
N GLN A 166 7.61 -16.14 -16.59
CA GLN A 166 6.34 -16.19 -17.29
C GLN A 166 5.71 -14.79 -17.35
N ILE A 167 4.98 -14.49 -18.42
CA ILE A 167 4.16 -13.27 -18.52
C ILE A 167 2.73 -13.76 -18.77
N GLU A 168 1.87 -13.58 -17.76
CA GLU A 168 0.53 -14.18 -17.73
C GLU A 168 -0.53 -13.13 -17.47
N GLN A 169 -1.72 -13.33 -18.03
CA GLN A 169 -2.88 -12.49 -17.71
C GLN A 169 -3.26 -12.74 -16.24
N LEU A 170 -3.45 -11.67 -15.46
CA LEU A 170 -3.86 -11.78 -14.07
C LEU A 170 -5.27 -12.40 -13.98
N GLY A 171 -5.35 -13.54 -13.29
CA GLY A 171 -6.60 -14.22 -12.95
C GLY A 171 -7.08 -13.86 -11.54
N ALA A 172 -7.66 -14.85 -10.84
CA ALA A 172 -8.03 -14.70 -9.44
C ALA A 172 -6.78 -14.55 -8.55
N VAL A 173 -6.89 -13.67 -7.55
CA VAL A 173 -5.87 -13.42 -6.54
C VAL A 173 -6.47 -13.71 -5.17
N TYR A 174 -5.77 -14.52 -4.38
CA TYR A 174 -6.20 -14.90 -3.04
C TYR A 174 -5.20 -14.38 -2.02
N PRO A 175 -5.61 -13.53 -1.06
CA PRO A 175 -4.73 -13.13 0.04
C PRO A 175 -4.23 -14.34 0.82
N ALA A 176 -2.94 -14.36 1.13
CA ALA A 176 -2.38 -15.33 2.07
C ALA A 176 -2.82 -15.00 3.50
N GLU A 177 -2.72 -15.99 4.38
CA GLU A 177 -3.08 -15.94 5.79
C GLU A 177 -2.32 -14.84 6.55
N TYR A 178 -2.89 -14.35 7.64
CA TYR A 178 -2.38 -13.17 8.35
C TYR A 178 -0.94 -13.34 8.85
N GLU A 179 -0.57 -14.56 9.26
CA GLU A 179 0.78 -14.90 9.71
C GLU A 179 1.85 -14.73 8.61
N HIS A 180 1.47 -14.77 7.34
CA HIS A 180 2.38 -14.58 6.20
C HIS A 180 2.54 -13.12 5.80
N GLN A 181 1.62 -12.26 6.20
CA GLN A 181 1.66 -10.83 5.88
C GLN A 181 2.68 -10.12 6.75
N LYS A 182 3.49 -9.23 6.15
CA LYS A 182 4.50 -8.44 6.86
C LYS A 182 5.48 -9.31 7.66
N PHE A 183 5.84 -10.48 7.11
CA PHE A 183 6.59 -11.52 7.82
C PHE A 183 7.89 -11.02 8.47
N GLU A 184 8.68 -10.23 7.75
CA GLU A 184 9.95 -9.71 8.28
C GLU A 184 9.72 -8.71 9.42
N LEU A 185 8.70 -7.85 9.32
CA LEU A 185 8.29 -7.00 10.44
C LEU A 185 7.82 -7.83 11.65
N ARG A 186 7.03 -8.89 11.44
CA ARG A 186 6.52 -9.73 12.54
C ARG A 186 7.63 -10.39 13.36
N ARG A 187 8.77 -10.68 12.72
CA ARG A 187 9.96 -11.23 13.38
C ARG A 187 10.72 -10.23 14.25
N HIS A 188 10.30 -8.96 14.26
CA HIS A 188 10.92 -7.88 15.03
C HIS A 188 9.91 -7.28 16.03
N PRO A 189 9.72 -7.91 17.22
CA PRO A 189 8.76 -7.45 18.22
C PRO A 189 8.91 -5.99 18.61
N PHE A 190 10.14 -5.49 18.64
CA PHE A 190 10.44 -4.09 18.93
C PHE A 190 9.81 -3.13 17.91
N LEU A 191 9.87 -3.44 16.61
CA LEU A 191 9.29 -2.59 15.57
C LEU A 191 7.75 -2.62 15.60
N LEU A 192 7.16 -3.77 15.93
CA LEU A 192 5.72 -3.88 16.17
C LEU A 192 5.28 -3.02 17.36
N GLN A 193 6.05 -3.05 18.45
CA GLN A 193 5.77 -2.22 19.62
C GLN A 193 5.87 -0.72 19.27
N LEU A 194 6.87 -0.33 18.48
CA LEU A 194 7.03 1.06 18.04
C LEU A 194 5.82 1.58 17.25
N MET A 195 5.14 0.73 16.47
CA MET A 195 3.93 1.12 15.75
C MET A 195 2.62 0.91 16.54
N GLY A 196 2.72 0.54 17.82
CA GLY A 196 1.56 0.40 18.70
C GLY A 196 0.88 -0.97 18.69
N ASN A 197 1.56 -2.02 18.21
CA ASN A 197 1.04 -3.40 18.17
C ASN A 197 -0.36 -3.49 17.54
N LEU A 198 -0.46 -3.03 16.29
CA LEU A 198 -1.70 -3.04 15.53
C LEU A 198 -2.29 -4.47 15.44
N PRO A 199 -3.63 -4.62 15.48
CA PRO A 199 -4.27 -5.89 15.18
C PRO A 199 -3.97 -6.32 13.73
N ASP A 200 -4.13 -7.60 13.43
CA ASP A 200 -3.71 -8.17 12.14
C ASP A 200 -4.39 -7.47 10.94
N GLU A 201 -5.68 -7.16 11.05
CA GLU A 201 -6.42 -6.48 10.00
C GLU A 201 -5.84 -5.10 9.69
N GLU A 202 -5.44 -4.34 10.72
CA GLU A 202 -4.84 -3.02 10.56
C GLU A 202 -3.38 -3.09 10.10
N LEU A 203 -2.62 -4.05 10.62
CA LEU A 203 -1.21 -4.27 10.28
C LEU A 203 -1.05 -4.53 8.78
N VAL A 204 -1.92 -5.37 8.21
CA VAL A 204 -1.90 -5.75 6.80
C VAL A 204 -2.18 -4.56 5.88
N GLN A 205 -3.05 -3.66 6.32
CA GLN A 205 -3.49 -2.47 5.59
C GLN A 205 -2.52 -1.29 5.76
N SER A 206 -1.65 -1.34 6.76
CA SER A 206 -0.80 -0.23 7.15
C SER A 206 0.33 0.02 6.15
N ARG A 207 0.36 1.23 5.60
CA ARG A 207 1.47 1.75 4.78
C ARG A 207 2.78 1.75 5.55
N LEU A 208 2.70 2.09 6.85
CA LEU A 208 3.85 2.09 7.74
C LEU A 208 4.38 0.68 7.92
N ALA A 209 3.50 -0.31 8.10
CA ALA A 209 3.90 -1.71 8.18
C ALA A 209 4.54 -2.19 6.88
N THR A 210 4.01 -1.81 5.72
CA THR A 210 4.64 -2.10 4.41
C THR A 210 6.09 -1.60 4.35
N LYS A 211 6.35 -0.35 4.77
CA LYS A 211 7.72 0.19 4.81
C LYS A 211 8.60 -0.50 5.85
N LEU A 212 8.07 -0.73 7.06
CA LEU A 212 8.82 -1.37 8.13
C LEU A 212 9.14 -2.84 7.84
N ASN A 213 8.30 -3.54 7.08
CA ASN A 213 8.58 -4.90 6.63
C ASN A 213 9.82 -4.93 5.72
N SER A 214 9.89 -4.03 4.74
CA SER A 214 11.08 -3.89 3.89
C SER A 214 12.33 -3.47 4.67
N TYR A 215 12.16 -2.60 5.67
CA TYR A 215 13.25 -2.15 6.53
C TYR A 215 13.81 -3.26 7.39
N ALA A 216 12.93 -4.04 8.02
CA ALA A 216 13.28 -5.21 8.81
C ALA A 216 14.03 -6.25 7.96
N ALA A 217 13.67 -6.37 6.67
CA ALA A 217 14.37 -7.22 5.71
C ALA A 217 15.72 -6.65 5.23
N GLY A 218 16.04 -5.38 5.52
CA GLY A 218 17.21 -4.67 5.00
C GLY A 218 17.14 -4.42 3.48
N LEU A 219 15.94 -4.34 2.90
CA LEU A 219 15.71 -4.20 1.46
C LEU A 219 15.31 -2.78 1.04
N CYS A 220 15.31 -1.81 1.96
CA CYS A 220 15.07 -0.42 1.59
C CYS A 220 16.24 0.17 0.80
N PRO A 221 15.97 1.12 -0.12
CA PRO A 221 17.04 1.92 -0.72
C PRO A 221 17.94 2.54 0.37
N PRO A 222 19.26 2.63 0.18
CA PRO A 222 20.19 3.06 1.24
C PRO A 222 19.86 4.41 1.89
N ALA A 223 19.35 5.36 1.11
CA ALA A 223 18.90 6.66 1.64
C ALA A 223 17.66 6.51 2.54
N THR A 224 16.69 5.70 2.13
CA THR A 224 15.50 5.38 2.92
C THR A 224 15.87 4.64 4.20
N GLN A 225 16.76 3.64 4.12
CA GLN A 225 17.23 2.88 5.29
C GLN A 225 17.82 3.83 6.34
N LYS A 226 18.76 4.70 5.94
CA LYS A 226 19.39 5.69 6.83
C LYS A 226 18.39 6.67 7.45
N LEU A 227 17.40 7.12 6.68
CA LEU A 227 16.35 8.00 7.17
C LEU A 227 15.52 7.31 8.26
N MET A 228 15.14 6.05 8.02
CA MET A 228 14.38 5.26 8.98
C MET A 228 15.19 4.98 10.24
N ASP A 229 16.47 4.61 10.11
CA ASP A 229 17.38 4.46 11.25
C ASP A 229 17.43 5.73 12.10
N SER A 230 17.57 6.90 11.47
CA SER A 230 17.61 8.18 12.16
C SER A 230 16.31 8.45 12.94
N LYS A 231 15.15 8.24 12.30
CA LYS A 231 13.83 8.43 12.94
C LYS A 231 13.62 7.48 14.12
N ILE A 232 13.93 6.19 13.95
CA ILE A 232 13.80 5.19 15.02
C ILE A 232 14.72 5.52 16.19
N ASN A 233 15.97 5.91 15.91
CA ASN A 233 16.92 6.31 16.94
C ASN A 233 16.49 7.59 17.68
N ASP A 234 15.85 8.54 16.99
CA ASP A 234 15.31 9.76 17.62
C ASP A 234 14.15 9.43 18.57
N ILE A 235 13.23 8.56 18.18
CA ILE A 235 12.14 8.06 19.04
C ILE A 235 12.71 7.37 20.28
N LEU A 236 13.70 6.50 20.11
CA LEU A 236 14.38 5.81 21.20
C LEU A 236 15.03 6.77 22.20
N LYS A 237 15.60 7.87 21.73
CA LYS A 237 16.23 8.89 22.60
C LYS A 237 15.20 9.73 23.34
N LYS A 238 14.07 10.05 22.71
CA LYS A 238 13.07 10.98 23.25
C LYS A 238 11.99 10.31 24.11
N GLY A 239 11.78 9.00 23.97
CA GLY A 239 10.82 8.25 24.76
C GLY A 239 9.35 8.54 24.46
N TRP A 240 9.01 9.21 23.34
CA TRP A 240 7.64 9.56 22.94
C TRP A 240 7.52 9.92 21.43
N PRO A 241 6.40 9.65 20.71
CA PRO A 241 5.38 8.60 20.86
C PRO A 241 5.55 7.47 19.82
N ILE A 242 4.54 6.59 19.73
CA ILE A 242 4.31 5.58 18.68
C ILE A 242 4.69 6.14 17.29
N LEU A 243 5.45 5.37 16.52
CA LEU A 243 5.81 5.69 15.14
C LEU A 243 4.55 5.66 14.28
N GLN A 244 4.16 6.82 13.73
CA GLN A 244 2.97 6.94 12.89
C GLN A 244 3.31 7.02 11.40
N GLU A 245 4.41 7.70 11.02
CA GLU A 245 4.75 7.94 9.60
C GLU A 245 6.26 7.89 9.33
N LEU A 246 6.61 7.39 8.14
CA LEU A 246 7.99 7.26 7.63
C LEU A 246 8.16 7.92 6.27
#